data_AF-A0A1D2J2U0-F1
#
_entry.id   AF-A0A1D2J2U0-F1
#
_cell.length_a   1.000
_cell.length_b   1.000
_cell.length_c   1.000
_cell.angle_alpha   90.00
_cell.angle_beta   90.00
_cell.angle_gamma   90.00
#
_symmetry.space_group_name_H-M   'P 1'
#
loop_
_entity.id
_entity.type
_entity.pdbx_description
1 polymer ?
#
loop_
_entity_poly.entity_id
_entity_poly.type
_entity_poly.pdbx_seq_one_letter_code
_entity_poly.pdbx_strand_id
1 'polypeptide(L)'
;QPLAAVPVHPPPQLGRNTTNQAYSYLDIQGLQIWQGFNLETILQQYQNVLNGAVIAADPMPASPPRPITAENVLQAQICEILRPRIRRSLRVGFSFLANNGGMQGRTELCFDVGEAARAIENYKPDTAYFDIHAAPATAPNRAPGDVKPSWKWRTDMGGSQNCQSTK
;
A
#
# COMPACT_ATOMS: atom_id res chain seq x y z
N GLN A 1 4.07 16.41 19.71
CA GLN A 1 3.45 17.34 18.75
C GLN A 1 2.53 16.54 17.84
N PRO A 2 1.28 16.96 17.62
CA PRO A 2 0.46 16.37 16.56
C PRO A 2 1.10 16.63 15.19
N LEU A 3 1.09 15.63 14.31
CA LEU A 3 1.51 15.78 12.92
C LEU A 3 0.62 16.83 12.24
N ALA A 4 1.22 17.78 11.53
CA ALA A 4 0.47 18.75 10.75
C ALA A 4 -0.35 18.02 9.67
N ALA A 5 -1.64 18.33 9.60
CA ALA A 5 -2.51 17.80 8.55
C ALA A 5 -2.02 18.28 7.17
N VAL A 6 -1.90 17.35 6.22
CA VAL A 6 -1.51 17.69 4.85
C VAL A 6 -2.68 18.38 4.14
N PRO A 7 -2.51 19.61 3.61
CA PRO A 7 -3.56 20.29 2.86
C PRO A 7 -3.96 19.49 1.62
N VAL A 8 -5.26 19.30 1.42
CA VAL A 8 -5.85 18.56 0.31
C VAL A 8 -6.46 19.56 -0.68
N HIS A 9 -6.02 19.53 -1.93
CA HIS A 9 -6.61 20.34 -3.01
C HIS A 9 -7.22 19.42 -4.08
N PRO A 10 -8.55 19.23 -4.10
CA PRO A 10 -9.18 18.40 -5.12
C PRO A 10 -8.99 19.03 -6.52
N PRO A 11 -8.85 18.21 -7.58
CA PRO A 11 -8.73 18.69 -8.95
C PRO A 11 -10.04 19.35 -9.40
N PRO A 12 -9.96 20.31 -10.35
CA PRO A 12 -11.11 21.06 -10.84
C PRO A 12 -12.19 20.22 -11.55
N GLN A 13 -11.89 18.97 -11.94
CA GLN A 13 -12.86 18.02 -12.48
C GLN A 13 -12.65 16.63 -11.86
N LEU A 14 -13.75 16.01 -11.42
CA LEU A 14 -13.78 14.61 -10.97
C LEU A 14 -13.87 13.72 -12.22
N GLY A 15 -12.76 13.06 -12.57
CA GLY A 15 -12.72 12.09 -13.68
C GLY A 15 -13.15 10.68 -13.25
N ARG A 16 -13.20 9.75 -14.23
CA ARG A 16 -13.41 8.31 -13.95
C ARG A 16 -12.36 7.78 -12.96
N ASN A 17 -12.81 6.97 -12.00
CA ASN A 17 -11.92 6.35 -11.00
C ASN A 17 -10.96 5.31 -11.59
N THR A 18 -11.29 4.72 -12.73
CA THR A 18 -10.46 3.76 -13.47
C THR A 18 -10.60 3.98 -14.99
N THR A 19 -9.52 3.74 -15.73
CA THR A 19 -9.50 3.69 -17.19
C THR A 19 -9.54 2.25 -17.71
N ASN A 20 -9.48 1.26 -16.83
CA ASN A 20 -9.51 -0.16 -17.18
C ASN A 20 -10.92 -0.57 -17.63
N GLN A 21 -11.01 -1.32 -18.72
CA GLN A 21 -12.27 -1.86 -19.24
C GLN A 21 -12.66 -3.19 -18.57
N ALA A 22 -11.69 -3.92 -18.02
CA ALA A 22 -11.89 -5.22 -17.37
C ALA A 22 -12.27 -5.12 -15.88
N TYR A 23 -11.97 -3.98 -15.24
CA TYR A 23 -12.26 -3.76 -13.82
C TYR A 23 -12.99 -2.42 -13.62
N SER A 24 -14.17 -2.50 -13.04
CA SER A 24 -15.06 -1.40 -12.70
C SER A 24 -15.23 -1.29 -11.18
N TYR A 25 -15.52 -0.09 -10.69
CA TYR A 25 -15.94 0.06 -9.28
C TYR A 25 -17.23 -0.73 -8.99
N LEU A 26 -18.04 -1.03 -10.02
CA LEU A 26 -19.24 -1.87 -9.92
C LEU A 26 -18.91 -3.33 -9.59
N ASP A 27 -17.66 -3.77 -9.78
CA ASP A 27 -17.23 -5.11 -9.42
C ASP A 27 -17.05 -5.27 -7.90
N ILE A 28 -17.03 -4.17 -7.15
CA ILE A 28 -17.01 -4.18 -5.68
C ILE A 28 -18.41 -4.52 -5.18
N GLN A 29 -18.63 -5.80 -4.87
CA GLN A 29 -19.92 -6.30 -4.38
C GLN A 29 -20.20 -6.00 -2.90
N GLY A 30 -19.24 -5.41 -2.19
CA GLY A 30 -19.41 -4.99 -0.80
C GLY A 30 -18.11 -4.65 -0.11
N LEU A 31 -18.23 -4.00 1.05
CA LEU A 31 -17.13 -3.78 1.98
C LEU A 31 -17.40 -4.59 3.24
N GLN A 32 -16.35 -5.25 3.73
CA GLN A 32 -16.42 -6.04 4.95
C GLN A 32 -15.32 -5.58 5.90
N ILE A 33 -15.62 -5.61 7.20
CA ILE A 33 -14.60 -5.38 8.22
C ILE A 33 -13.71 -6.63 8.27
N TRP A 34 -12.40 -6.42 8.11
CA TRP A 34 -11.43 -7.48 8.36
C TRP A 34 -11.24 -7.66 9.86
N GLN A 35 -12.12 -8.45 10.49
CA GLN A 35 -12.16 -8.64 11.95
C GLN A 35 -10.81 -9.08 12.54
N GLY A 36 -10.06 -9.92 11.83
CA GLY A 36 -8.73 -10.39 12.25
C GLY A 36 -7.60 -9.38 12.06
N PHE A 37 -7.83 -8.25 11.38
CA PHE A 37 -6.84 -7.19 11.22
C PHE A 37 -7.02 -6.13 12.30
N ASN A 38 -6.64 -6.48 13.51
CA ASN A 38 -6.69 -5.60 14.68
C ASN A 38 -5.39 -5.69 15.48
N LEU A 39 -5.16 -4.73 16.37
CA LEU A 39 -3.92 -4.62 17.14
C LEU A 39 -3.66 -5.86 18.02
N GLU A 40 -4.70 -6.42 18.64
CA GLU A 40 -4.56 -7.58 19.51
C GLU A 40 -4.06 -8.79 18.72
N THR A 41 -4.70 -9.11 17.59
CA THR A 41 -4.28 -10.21 16.71
C THR A 41 -2.87 -9.97 16.16
N ILE A 42 -2.54 -8.73 15.77
CA ILE A 42 -1.21 -8.38 15.27
C ILE A 42 -0.14 -8.59 16.36
N LEU A 43 -0.39 -8.14 17.59
CA LEU A 43 0.56 -8.33 18.69
C LEU A 43 0.68 -9.81 19.06
N GLN A 44 -0.44 -10.52 19.25
CA GLN A 44 -0.41 -11.94 19.57
C GLN A 44 0.39 -12.76 18.54
N GLN A 45 0.27 -12.44 17.24
CA GLN A 45 0.94 -13.19 16.18
C GLN A 45 2.37 -12.72 15.87
N TYR A 46 2.64 -11.42 15.98
CA TYR A 46 3.86 -10.83 15.44
C TYR A 46 4.69 -10.05 16.47
N GLN A 47 4.32 -10.03 17.76
CA GLN A 47 5.06 -9.32 18.81
C GLN A 47 6.54 -9.71 18.88
N ASN A 48 6.89 -10.98 18.64
CA ASN A 48 8.29 -11.41 18.58
C ASN A 48 9.08 -10.66 17.49
N VAL A 49 8.50 -10.54 16.29
CA VAL A 49 9.12 -9.79 15.19
C VAL A 49 9.14 -8.30 15.50
N LEU A 50 8.02 -7.75 15.99
CA LEU A 50 7.90 -6.31 16.28
C LEU A 50 8.90 -5.85 17.36
N ASN A 51 9.22 -6.70 18.34
CA ASN A 51 10.16 -6.37 19.40
C ASN A 51 11.61 -6.77 19.07
N GLY A 52 11.82 -7.85 18.32
CA GLY A 52 13.15 -8.42 18.06
C GLY A 52 13.82 -7.93 16.78
N ALA A 53 13.05 -7.52 15.77
CA ALA A 53 13.58 -7.07 14.48
C ALA A 53 13.97 -5.58 14.55
N VAL A 54 15.20 -5.30 14.98
CA VAL A 54 15.71 -3.93 15.10
C VAL A 54 16.01 -3.32 13.73
N ILE A 55 15.27 -2.27 13.38
CA ILE A 55 15.49 -1.49 12.16
C ILE A 55 16.34 -0.27 12.51
N ALA A 56 17.40 -0.04 11.72
CA ALA A 56 18.22 1.16 11.86
C ALA A 56 17.35 2.42 11.74
N ALA A 57 17.58 3.39 12.63
CA ALA A 57 16.84 4.65 12.62
C ALA A 57 17.01 5.35 11.27
N ASP A 58 15.88 5.76 10.71
CA ASP A 58 15.81 6.56 9.50
C ASP A 58 14.83 7.70 9.83
N PRO A 59 15.31 8.93 10.09
CA PRO A 59 14.43 10.02 10.49
C PRO A 59 13.52 10.42 9.33
N MET A 60 12.27 10.74 9.64
CA MET A 60 11.37 11.35 8.65
C MET A 60 11.96 12.69 8.19
N PRO A 61 11.78 13.08 6.91
CA PRO A 61 12.20 14.38 6.44
C PRO A 61 11.60 15.49 7.31
N ALA A 62 12.44 16.45 7.72
CA ALA A 62 12.00 17.61 8.51
C ALA A 62 11.45 18.75 7.64
N SER A 63 11.52 18.62 6.31
CA SER A 63 10.95 19.58 5.38
C SER A 63 9.42 19.62 5.53
N PRO A 64 8.79 20.80 5.41
CA PRO A 64 7.33 20.91 5.40
C PRO A 64 6.72 20.00 4.32
N PRO A 65 5.61 19.29 4.63
CA PRO A 65 4.91 18.50 3.62
C PRO A 65 4.48 19.39 2.46
N ARG A 66 4.74 18.95 1.23
CA ARG A 66 4.20 19.63 0.04
C ARG A 66 2.72 19.28 -0.14
N PRO A 67 1.89 20.20 -0.64
CA PRO A 67 0.50 19.89 -0.97
C PRO A 67 0.42 18.72 -1.96
N ILE A 68 -0.51 17.79 -1.69
CA ILE A 68 -0.82 16.71 -2.62
C ILE A 68 -1.96 17.21 -3.51
N THR A 69 -1.63 17.53 -4.76
CA THR A 69 -2.56 18.15 -5.73
C THR A 69 -2.96 17.19 -6.86
N ALA A 70 -2.25 16.07 -7.00
CA ALA A 70 -2.47 15.09 -8.04
C ALA A 70 -1.99 13.70 -7.59
N GLU A 71 -2.44 12.66 -8.30
CA GLU A 71 -2.10 11.26 -8.00
C GLU A 71 -0.60 10.97 -8.18
N ASN A 72 0.03 11.51 -9.22
CA ASN A 72 1.47 11.36 -9.44
C ASN A 72 2.30 12.02 -8.32
N VAL A 73 1.83 13.12 -7.73
CA VAL A 73 2.48 13.75 -6.56
C VAL A 73 2.38 12.85 -5.34
N LEU A 74 1.22 12.24 -5.11
CA LEU A 74 1.03 11.25 -4.04
C LEU A 74 1.95 10.04 -4.23
N GLN A 75 2.00 9.48 -5.44
CA GLN A 75 2.90 8.38 -5.78
C GLN A 75 4.37 8.76 -5.52
N ALA A 76 4.81 9.95 -5.95
CA ALA A 76 6.16 10.44 -5.71
C ALA A 76 6.49 10.54 -4.21
N GLN A 77 5.56 11.03 -3.38
CA GLN A 77 5.74 11.08 -1.93
C GLN A 77 5.87 9.68 -1.31
N ILE A 78 5.08 8.70 -1.76
CA ILE A 78 5.21 7.30 -1.33
C ILE A 78 6.58 6.73 -1.74
N CYS A 79 7.03 7.02 -2.96
CA CYS A 79 8.34 6.59 -3.46
C CYS A 79 9.48 7.13 -2.60
N GLU A 80 9.43 8.41 -2.27
CA GLU A 80 10.48 9.15 -1.57
C GLU A 80 10.53 8.79 -0.09
N ILE A 81 9.37 8.73 0.58
CA ILE A 81 9.29 8.65 2.04
C ILE A 81 9.05 7.21 2.51
N LEU A 82 8.13 6.47 1.90
CA LEU A 82 7.65 5.19 2.43
C LEU A 82 8.35 3.98 1.84
N ARG A 83 8.61 3.95 0.52
CA ARG A 83 9.18 2.77 -0.15
C ARG A 83 10.50 2.29 0.48
N PRO A 84 11.50 3.15 0.78
CA PRO A 84 12.75 2.70 1.40
C PRO A 84 12.52 2.09 2.77
N ARG A 85 11.56 2.63 3.54
CA ARG A 85 11.21 2.17 4.89
C ARG A 85 10.52 0.81 4.85
N ILE A 86 9.54 0.65 3.96
CA ILE A 86 8.83 -0.61 3.76
C ILE A 86 9.84 -1.71 3.36
N ARG A 87 10.69 -1.45 2.35
CA ARG A 87 11.74 -2.39 1.94
C ARG A 87 12.67 -2.77 3.07
N ARG A 88 13.12 -1.79 3.86
CA ARG A 88 14.00 -2.05 5.01
C ARG A 88 13.29 -2.88 6.07
N SER A 89 12.03 -2.59 6.37
CA SER A 89 11.24 -3.33 7.35
C SER A 89 11.00 -4.78 6.91
N LEU A 90 10.66 -5.02 5.64
CA LEU A 90 10.48 -6.37 5.10
C LEU A 90 11.79 -7.16 5.17
N ARG A 91 12.90 -6.58 4.68
CA ARG A 91 14.22 -7.23 4.73
C ARG A 91 14.64 -7.59 6.15
N VAL A 92 14.51 -6.66 7.10
CA VAL A 92 14.92 -6.90 8.50
C VAL A 92 13.98 -7.91 9.16
N GLY A 93 12.66 -7.80 8.96
CA GLY A 93 11.68 -8.71 9.52
C GLY A 93 11.82 -10.15 9.02
N PHE A 94 12.01 -10.35 7.71
CA PHE A 94 12.25 -11.67 7.15
C PHE A 94 13.61 -12.25 7.56
N SER A 95 14.65 -11.42 7.63
CA SER A 95 15.95 -11.86 8.17
C SER A 95 15.85 -12.33 9.62
N PHE A 96 15.11 -11.59 10.46
CA PHE A 96 14.83 -12.01 11.84
C PHE A 96 14.05 -13.33 11.88
N LEU A 97 12.99 -13.48 11.09
CA LEU A 97 12.21 -14.72 11.01
C LEU A 97 13.07 -15.91 10.57
N ALA A 98 13.92 -15.74 9.57
CA ALA A 98 14.83 -16.79 9.08
C ALA A 98 15.78 -17.28 10.18
N ASN A 99 16.36 -16.36 10.94
CA ASN A 99 17.29 -16.69 12.02
C ASN A 99 16.62 -17.32 13.25
N ASN A 100 15.30 -17.19 13.39
CA ASN A 100 14.54 -17.68 14.55
C ASN A 100 13.56 -18.82 14.18
N GLY A 101 13.73 -19.47 13.02
CA GLY A 101 12.88 -20.58 12.59
C GLY A 101 11.44 -20.20 12.23
N GLY A 102 11.14 -18.91 12.08
CA GLY A 102 9.80 -18.38 11.82
C GLY A 102 9.36 -18.43 10.35
N MET A 103 10.16 -18.99 9.45
CA MET A 103 9.89 -19.00 8.00
C MET A 103 8.92 -20.10 7.53
N GLN A 104 8.55 -21.05 8.40
CA GLN A 104 7.65 -22.14 8.01
C GLN A 104 6.31 -21.58 7.49
N GLY A 105 5.97 -21.92 6.24
CA GLY A 105 4.76 -21.45 5.57
C GLY A 105 4.76 -19.97 5.12
N ARG A 106 5.92 -19.30 5.13
CA ARG A 106 6.06 -17.89 4.74
C ARG A 106 6.97 -17.74 3.53
N THR A 107 6.68 -16.77 2.67
CA THR A 107 7.53 -16.34 1.56
C THR A 107 8.13 -15.00 1.90
N GLU A 108 9.44 -14.84 1.70
CA GLU A 108 10.10 -13.54 1.84
C GLU A 108 9.67 -12.60 0.72
N LEU A 109 9.17 -11.42 1.09
CA LEU A 109 8.63 -10.44 0.15
C LEU A 109 9.48 -9.18 0.09
N CYS A 110 9.48 -8.55 -1.08
CA CYS A 110 9.88 -7.17 -1.31
C CYS A 110 8.66 -6.31 -1.68
N PHE A 111 8.87 -5.00 -1.74
CA PHE A 111 7.86 -4.00 -2.11
C PHE A 111 8.42 -3.05 -3.18
N ASP A 112 7.65 -2.78 -4.24
CA ASP A 112 7.97 -1.77 -5.25
C ASP A 112 6.72 -1.29 -6.01
N VAL A 113 6.89 -0.60 -7.14
CA VAL A 113 5.87 -0.34 -8.16
C VAL A 113 5.29 -1.64 -8.73
N GLY A 114 4.08 -1.56 -9.30
CA GLY A 114 3.35 -2.72 -9.84
C GLY A 114 4.13 -3.56 -10.85
N GLU A 115 4.92 -2.92 -11.72
CA GLU A 115 5.74 -3.58 -12.74
C GLU A 115 6.79 -4.53 -12.19
N ALA A 116 7.13 -4.44 -10.90
CA ALA A 116 8.06 -5.38 -10.29
C ALA A 116 7.44 -6.79 -10.13
N ALA A 117 6.11 -6.88 -10.14
CA ALA A 117 5.36 -8.13 -10.13
C ALA A 117 4.81 -8.48 -11.52
N ARG A 118 4.30 -9.71 -11.64
CA ARG A 118 3.64 -10.23 -12.84
C ARG A 118 2.37 -9.44 -13.14
N ALA A 119 2.31 -8.86 -14.33
CA ALA A 119 1.08 -8.27 -14.86
C ALA A 119 0.05 -9.37 -15.13
N ILE A 120 -1.20 -9.14 -14.70
CA ILE A 120 -2.34 -10.02 -14.99
C ILE A 120 -3.25 -9.22 -15.92
N GLU A 121 -3.57 -9.77 -17.10
CA GLU A 121 -4.48 -9.11 -18.07
C GLU A 121 -4.07 -7.67 -18.41
N ASN A 122 -2.75 -7.41 -18.50
CA ASN A 122 -2.15 -6.07 -18.69
C ASN A 122 -2.47 -5.04 -17.59
N TYR A 123 -3.12 -5.45 -16.50
CA TYR A 123 -3.31 -4.62 -15.33
C TYR A 123 -2.04 -4.59 -14.47
N LYS A 124 -1.71 -3.39 -14.01
CA LYS A 124 -0.55 -3.07 -13.20
C LYS A 124 -1.00 -2.17 -12.05
N PRO A 125 -0.94 -2.65 -10.80
CA PRO A 125 -1.28 -1.83 -9.65
C PRO A 125 -0.24 -0.73 -9.42
N ASP A 126 -0.57 0.31 -8.65
CA ASP A 126 0.40 1.38 -8.35
C ASP A 126 1.61 0.86 -7.54
N THR A 127 1.42 -0.21 -6.76
CA THR A 127 2.44 -0.87 -5.94
C THR A 127 2.28 -2.39 -5.95
N ALA A 128 3.34 -3.13 -5.63
CA ALA A 128 3.34 -4.58 -5.56
C ALA A 128 4.16 -5.10 -4.38
N TYR A 129 3.71 -6.25 -3.86
CA TYR A 129 4.38 -7.08 -2.88
C TYR A 129 4.67 -8.42 -3.53
N PHE A 130 5.94 -8.78 -3.67
CA PHE A 130 6.33 -9.93 -4.50
C PHE A 130 7.49 -10.69 -3.88
N ASP A 131 7.62 -11.97 -4.26
CA ASP A 131 8.73 -12.81 -3.85
C ASP A 131 10.04 -12.23 -4.38
N ILE A 132 10.94 -11.87 -3.46
CA ILE A 132 12.22 -11.21 -3.81
C ILE A 132 13.17 -12.15 -4.57
N HIS A 133 12.98 -13.47 -4.45
CA HIS A 133 13.84 -14.48 -5.05
C HIS A 133 13.34 -14.93 -6.43
N ALA A 134 12.14 -14.51 -6.84
CA ALA A 134 11.62 -14.78 -8.16
C ALA A 134 12.32 -13.93 -9.24
N ALA A 135 12.25 -14.40 -10.48
CA ALA A 135 12.73 -13.60 -11.61
C ALA A 135 11.92 -12.28 -11.71
N PRO A 136 12.56 -11.16 -12.09
CA PRO A 136 11.89 -9.87 -12.20
C PRO A 136 10.60 -9.93 -13.03
N ALA A 137 9.53 -9.29 -12.57
CA ALA A 137 8.22 -9.26 -13.22
C ALA A 137 7.53 -10.63 -13.44
N THR A 138 7.97 -11.69 -12.75
CA THR A 138 7.34 -13.03 -12.85
C THR A 138 6.57 -13.45 -11.60
N ALA A 139 6.91 -12.91 -10.44
CA ALA A 139 6.22 -13.23 -9.19
C ALA A 139 4.79 -12.68 -9.17
N PRO A 140 3.79 -13.43 -8.67
CA PRO A 140 2.47 -12.89 -8.44
C PRO A 140 2.52 -11.79 -7.37
N ASN A 141 1.73 -10.74 -7.55
CA ASN A 141 1.51 -9.74 -6.51
C ASN A 141 0.73 -10.37 -5.34
N ARG A 142 1.21 -10.18 -4.12
CA ARG A 142 0.71 -10.82 -2.89
C ARG A 142 -0.21 -9.93 -2.07
N ALA A 143 -0.39 -8.66 -2.44
CA ALA A 143 -1.33 -7.77 -1.79
C ALA A 143 -1.87 -6.70 -2.76
N PRO A 144 -3.07 -6.13 -2.48
CA PRO A 144 -3.58 -4.97 -3.21
C PRO A 144 -2.58 -3.81 -3.18
N GLY A 145 -2.59 -2.96 -4.21
CA GLY A 145 -1.54 -1.97 -4.39
C GLY A 145 -1.94 -0.64 -5.02
N ASP A 146 -3.23 -0.30 -5.08
CA ASP A 146 -3.67 0.98 -5.65
C ASP A 146 -3.50 2.15 -4.67
N VAL A 147 -2.97 3.24 -5.19
CA VAL A 147 -2.70 4.48 -4.46
C VAL A 147 -3.63 5.55 -5.01
N LYS A 148 -4.60 5.98 -4.20
CA LYS A 148 -5.55 7.02 -4.57
C LYS A 148 -5.61 8.14 -3.53
N PRO A 149 -5.62 9.40 -3.96
CA PRO A 149 -5.87 10.51 -3.06
C PRO A 149 -7.31 10.51 -2.55
N SER A 150 -7.54 11.16 -1.41
CA SER A 150 -8.83 11.14 -0.70
C SER A 150 -9.99 11.74 -1.50
N TRP A 151 -9.76 12.57 -2.50
CA TRP A 151 -10.84 13.07 -3.36
C TRP A 151 -11.28 12.08 -4.46
N LYS A 152 -10.52 11.00 -4.69
CA LYS A 152 -10.94 9.88 -5.55
C LYS A 152 -11.60 8.75 -4.77
N TRP A 153 -11.24 8.59 -3.49
CA TRP A 153 -11.76 7.54 -2.62
C TRP A 153 -11.81 8.02 -1.18
N ARG A 154 -12.96 7.83 -0.51
CA ARG A 154 -13.12 8.05 0.93
C ARG A 154 -13.87 6.89 1.55
N THR A 155 -13.58 6.58 2.81
CA THR A 155 -14.22 5.48 3.54
C THR A 155 -15.73 5.64 3.70
N ASP A 156 -16.23 6.89 3.71
CA ASP A 156 -17.66 7.20 3.74
C ASP A 156 -18.39 6.89 2.42
N MET A 157 -17.65 6.74 1.31
CA MET A 157 -18.24 6.28 0.04
C MET A 157 -18.72 4.84 0.10
N GLY A 158 -18.22 4.06 1.07
CA GLY A 158 -18.52 2.65 1.22
C GLY A 158 -19.97 2.28 1.51
N GLY A 159 -20.78 3.24 1.98
CA GLY A 159 -22.22 3.10 2.19
C GLY A 159 -23.07 4.10 1.41
N SER A 160 -22.45 4.92 0.55
CA SER A 160 -23.16 5.97 -0.18
C SER A 160 -23.60 5.50 -1.56
N GLN A 161 -24.81 5.87 -2.01
CA GLN A 161 -25.27 5.68 -3.40
C GLN A 161 -24.51 6.55 -4.43
N ASN A 162 -23.36 7.14 -4.08
CA ASN A 162 -22.66 8.10 -4.92
C ASN A 162 -21.58 7.46 -5.80
N CYS A 163 -21.99 6.45 -6.57
CA CYS A 163 -21.35 6.10 -7.83
C CYS A 163 -21.74 7.07 -8.97
N GLN A 164 -22.16 8.29 -8.66
CA GLN A 164 -22.49 9.29 -9.66
C GLN A 164 -21.30 10.23 -9.85
N SER A 165 -20.40 9.82 -10.74
CA SER A 165 -19.61 10.77 -11.52
C SER A 165 -20.62 11.51 -12.41
N THR A 166 -21.02 12.71 -12.00
CA THR A 166 -21.78 13.63 -12.86
C THR A 166 -20.95 13.91 -14.12
N LYS A 167 -21.65 13.83 -15.25
CA LYS A 167 -21.16 14.00 -16.63
C LYS A 167 -20.21 15.17 -16.83
#